data_AF-A0A133ZIX1-F1
#
_entry.id   AF-A0A133ZIX1-F1
#
_cell.length_a   1.000
_cell.length_b   1.000
_cell.length_c   1.000
_cell.angle_alpha   90.00
_cell.angle_beta   90.00
_cell.angle_gamma   90.00
#
_symmetry.space_group_name_H-M   'P 1'
#
loop_
_entity.id
_entity.type
_entity.pdbx_description
1 polymer ?
#
loop_
_entity_poly.entity_id
_entity_poly.type
_entity_poly.pdbx_seq_one_letter_code
_entity_poly.pdbx_strand_id
1 'polypeptide(L)'
;KTDQYIDGYYVGADGVRTDIVQEPVPPSKKYTDQIVYEKNSGDGEETVWERRVYYQGTAVNVITNSKNTQIFDRGSYYEVTNVDFGDANAGDLYGEEGSISFTTTIYIRKNATISIGAIFEEDNKLQVMTAEECYKKYGVFSQYGPNIKVSIFMGKKFKVDSKGYIIELNDFFD
;
A
#
# COMPACT_ATOMS: atom_id res chain seq x y z
N LYS A 1 -40.77 -10.01 2.81
CA LYS A 1 -40.59 -8.95 1.79
C LYS A 1 -39.12 -8.93 1.45
N THR A 2 -38.79 -9.13 0.18
CA THR A 2 -37.43 -9.25 -0.33
C THR A 2 -36.93 -7.88 -0.79
N ASP A 3 -35.66 -7.59 -0.49
CA ASP A 3 -34.97 -6.38 -0.92
C ASP A 3 -34.97 -6.30 -2.46
N GLN A 4 -35.21 -5.10 -3.00
CA GLN A 4 -35.22 -4.84 -4.44
C GLN A 4 -34.01 -4.00 -4.83
N TYR A 5 -33.33 -4.42 -5.89
CA TYR A 5 -32.21 -3.70 -6.49
C TYR A 5 -32.73 -2.71 -7.54
N ILE A 6 -32.50 -1.41 -7.33
CA ILE A 6 -32.88 -0.35 -8.27
C ILE A 6 -31.73 0.66 -8.34
N ASP A 7 -31.22 0.93 -9.54
CA ASP A 7 -30.26 2.01 -9.86
C ASP A 7 -29.08 2.18 -8.87
N GLY A 8 -28.45 1.08 -8.44
CA GLY A 8 -27.26 1.11 -7.58
C GLY A 8 -27.52 1.23 -6.08
N TYR A 9 -28.78 1.09 -5.64
CA TYR A 9 -29.18 1.13 -4.24
C TYR A 9 -29.79 -0.20 -3.77
N TYR A 10 -29.55 -0.54 -2.51
CA TYR A 10 -30.47 -1.40 -1.76
C TYR A 10 -31.52 -0.53 -1.09
N VAL A 11 -32.79 -0.89 -1.28
CA VAL A 11 -33.91 -0.34 -0.52
C VAL A 11 -34.34 -1.40 0.47
N GLY A 12 -34.04 -1.17 1.74
CA GLY A 12 -34.51 -2.02 2.83
C GLY A 12 -36.04 -1.99 2.92
N ALA A 13 -36.62 -2.98 3.62
CA ALA A 13 -38.06 -3.03 3.85
C ALA A 13 -38.63 -1.80 4.60
N ASP A 14 -37.76 -0.97 5.17
CA ASP A 14 -38.00 0.31 5.86
C ASP A 14 -37.88 1.55 4.96
N GLY A 15 -37.52 1.39 3.69
CA GLY A 15 -37.35 2.50 2.73
C GLY A 15 -36.01 3.25 2.84
N VAL A 16 -35.09 2.79 3.68
CA VAL A 16 -33.76 3.39 3.79
C VAL A 16 -32.93 3.03 2.56
N ARG A 17 -32.41 4.06 1.89
CA ARG A 17 -31.44 3.91 0.79
C ARG A 17 -30.05 3.76 1.39
N THR A 18 -29.40 2.64 1.13
CA THR A 18 -27.95 2.51 1.36
C THR A 18 -27.25 2.65 0.03
N ASP A 19 -26.35 3.64 -0.09
CA ASP A 19 -25.45 3.76 -1.23
C ASP A 19 -24.58 2.49 -1.30
N ILE A 20 -24.78 1.66 -2.32
CA ILE A 20 -23.80 0.64 -2.66
C ILE A 20 -22.76 1.36 -3.51
N VAL A 21 -21.84 2.09 -2.88
CA VAL A 21 -20.68 2.61 -3.62
C VAL A 21 -19.84 1.41 -4.02
N GLN A 22 -20.13 0.84 -5.18
CA GLN A 22 -19.30 -0.19 -5.77
C GLN A 22 -18.05 0.51 -6.31
N GLU A 23 -17.02 0.56 -5.48
CA GLU A 23 -15.76 1.17 -5.87
C GLU A 23 -15.18 0.45 -7.11
N PRO A 24 -14.65 1.21 -8.09
CA PRO A 24 -14.16 0.65 -9.33
C PRO A 24 -13.01 -0.31 -9.07
N VAL A 25 -12.74 -1.17 -10.06
CA VAL A 25 -11.48 -1.91 -10.07
C VAL A 25 -10.38 -0.94 -10.56
N PRO A 26 -9.34 -0.65 -9.74
CA PRO A 26 -8.29 0.25 -10.13
C PRO A 26 -7.41 -0.37 -11.22
N PRO A 27 -6.76 0.46 -12.06
CA PRO A 27 -5.74 0.01 -13.01
C PRO A 27 -4.64 -0.85 -12.38
N SER A 28 -4.38 -0.71 -11.07
CA SER A 28 -3.40 -1.52 -10.36
C SER A 28 -3.71 -3.00 -10.33
N LYS A 29 -4.97 -3.42 -10.54
CA LYS A 29 -5.32 -4.83 -10.61
C LYS A 29 -4.47 -5.59 -11.63
N LYS A 30 -4.14 -4.94 -12.75
CA LYS A 30 -3.31 -5.51 -13.82
C LYS A 30 -1.96 -6.03 -13.33
N TYR A 31 -1.30 -5.32 -12.40
CA TYR A 31 0.01 -5.75 -11.90
C TYR A 31 -0.08 -6.44 -10.53
N THR A 32 -1.05 -6.07 -9.68
CA THR A 32 -1.22 -6.69 -8.36
C THR A 32 -1.65 -8.16 -8.46
N ASP A 33 -2.41 -8.54 -9.50
CA ASP A 33 -2.74 -9.95 -9.78
C ASP A 33 -1.51 -10.80 -10.19
N GLN A 34 -0.41 -10.15 -10.58
CA GLN A 34 0.85 -10.82 -10.94
C GLN A 34 1.82 -10.90 -9.75
N ILE A 35 1.47 -10.32 -8.60
CA ILE A 35 2.30 -10.36 -7.40
C ILE A 35 2.22 -11.75 -6.78
N VAL A 36 3.37 -12.40 -6.65
CA VAL A 36 3.49 -13.69 -5.97
C VAL A 36 4.19 -13.48 -4.65
N TYR A 37 3.62 -14.07 -3.60
CA TYR A 37 4.20 -14.07 -2.25
C TYR A 37 4.82 -15.44 -1.97
N GLU A 38 6.13 -15.47 -1.71
CA GLU A 38 6.83 -16.65 -1.22
C GLU A 38 7.18 -16.45 0.26
N LYS A 39 6.89 -17.46 1.07
CA LYS A 39 7.28 -17.47 2.48
C LYS A 39 8.69 -18.04 2.58
N ASN A 40 9.64 -17.33 3.18
CA ASN A 40 10.95 -17.91 3.45
C ASN A 40 10.84 -19.15 4.36
N SER A 41 11.60 -20.20 4.05
CA SER A 41 11.78 -21.41 4.87
C SER A 41 13.27 -21.53 5.21
N GLY A 42 13.68 -20.98 6.36
CA GLY A 42 15.02 -21.14 6.90
C GLY A 42 15.01 -22.03 8.14
N ASP A 43 16.01 -22.91 8.25
CA ASP A 43 16.14 -23.95 9.29
C ASP A 43 16.75 -23.46 10.62
N GLY A 44 16.66 -22.16 10.93
CA GLY A 44 17.21 -21.57 12.15
C GLY A 44 16.17 -21.44 13.26
N GLU A 45 16.57 -21.71 14.51
CA GLU A 45 15.82 -21.24 15.68
C GLU A 45 15.76 -19.70 15.61
N GLU A 46 14.53 -19.17 15.62
CA GLU A 46 14.12 -17.77 15.40
C GLU A 46 13.89 -17.31 13.93
N THR A 47 12.83 -17.87 13.32
CA THR A 47 11.70 -17.12 12.70
C THR A 47 11.98 -15.88 11.83
N VAL A 48 12.64 -16.02 10.68
CA VAL A 48 12.62 -14.99 9.61
C VAL A 48 11.49 -15.29 8.62
N TRP A 49 10.25 -14.93 8.96
CA TRP A 49 9.08 -15.02 8.06
C TRP A 49 9.03 -13.86 7.07
N GLU A 50 10.10 -13.60 6.33
CA GLU A 50 10.05 -12.59 5.28
C GLU A 50 9.29 -13.13 4.07
N ARG A 51 8.26 -12.40 3.65
CA ARG A 51 7.54 -12.67 2.41
C ARG A 51 8.34 -12.06 1.27
N ARG A 52 8.91 -12.88 0.41
CA ARG A 52 9.46 -12.36 -0.84
C ARG A 52 8.30 -12.06 -1.77
N VAL A 53 8.28 -10.83 -2.26
CA VAL A 53 7.28 -10.37 -3.22
C VAL A 53 7.95 -10.36 -4.58
N TYR A 54 7.31 -11.02 -5.55
CA TYR A 54 7.82 -11.09 -6.92
C TYR A 54 6.82 -10.49 -7.90
N TYR A 55 7.34 -9.82 -8.93
CA TYR A 55 6.59 -9.40 -10.11
C TYR A 55 7.28 -9.96 -11.36
N GLN A 56 6.56 -10.75 -12.16
CA GLN A 56 7.08 -11.39 -13.37
C GLN A 56 8.41 -12.15 -13.16
N GLY A 57 8.58 -12.77 -11.99
CA GLY A 57 9.79 -13.51 -11.62
C GLY A 57 10.94 -12.67 -11.05
N THR A 58 10.80 -11.33 -11.02
CA THR A 58 11.76 -10.41 -10.41
C THR A 58 11.37 -10.11 -8.98
N ALA A 59 12.32 -10.17 -8.05
CA ALA A 59 12.08 -9.79 -6.66
C ALA A 59 11.83 -8.28 -6.57
N VAL A 60 10.76 -7.90 -5.88
CA VAL A 60 10.45 -6.51 -5.55
C VAL A 60 10.36 -6.40 -4.04
N ASN A 61 11.31 -5.68 -3.45
CA ASN A 61 11.43 -5.55 -2.01
C ASN A 61 10.92 -4.21 -1.50
N VAL A 62 10.90 -3.18 -2.35
CA VAL A 62 10.48 -1.82 -1.99
C VAL A 62 9.55 -1.21 -3.04
N ILE A 63 8.58 -0.41 -2.56
CA ILE A 63 7.88 0.61 -3.34
C ILE A 63 8.30 1.98 -2.80
N THR A 64 8.82 2.85 -3.66
CA THR A 64 9.17 4.23 -3.29
C THR A 64 8.79 5.22 -4.39
N ASN A 65 9.09 6.49 -4.17
CA ASN A 65 8.83 7.58 -5.10
C ASN A 65 9.74 7.47 -6.33
N SER A 66 9.18 7.81 -7.48
CA SER A 66 9.95 8.22 -8.65
C SER A 66 9.86 9.74 -8.85
N LYS A 67 10.45 10.23 -9.95
CA LYS A 67 10.36 11.63 -10.36
C LYS A 67 8.89 12.06 -10.47
N ASN A 68 8.57 13.18 -9.81
CA ASN A 68 7.22 13.79 -9.80
C ASN A 68 6.13 12.88 -9.21
N THR A 69 6.44 12.12 -8.17
CA THR A 69 5.42 11.38 -7.39
C THR A 69 4.38 12.34 -6.82
N GLN A 70 3.10 12.02 -7.01
CA GLN A 70 1.97 12.82 -6.52
C GLN A 70 0.95 11.93 -5.81
N ILE A 71 0.31 12.47 -4.77
CA ILE A 71 -0.78 11.82 -4.04
C ILE A 71 -2.08 12.57 -4.34
N PHE A 72 -3.11 11.85 -4.76
CA PHE A 72 -4.45 12.36 -4.99
C PHE A 72 -5.46 11.67 -4.07
N ASP A 73 -6.24 12.44 -3.33
CA ASP A 73 -7.40 11.93 -2.61
C ASP A 73 -8.57 11.72 -3.60
N ARG A 74 -9.07 10.49 -3.69
CA ARG A 74 -10.17 10.10 -4.58
C ARG A 74 -11.46 9.77 -3.81
N GLY A 75 -11.59 10.22 -2.57
CA GLY A 75 -12.76 10.02 -1.72
C GLY A 75 -12.60 8.81 -0.80
N SER A 76 -12.60 7.59 -1.35
CA SER A 76 -12.48 6.32 -0.59
C SER A 76 -11.08 5.71 -0.58
N TYR A 77 -10.20 6.19 -1.44
CA TYR A 77 -8.81 5.74 -1.58
C TYR A 77 -7.90 6.89 -2.00
N TYR A 78 -6.60 6.67 -1.89
CA TYR A 78 -5.56 7.52 -2.46
C TYR A 78 -5.04 6.91 -3.75
N GLU A 79 -4.79 7.74 -4.74
CA GLU A 79 -4.06 7.40 -5.95
C GLU A 79 -2.66 8.03 -5.84
N VAL A 80 -1.61 7.21 -5.93
CA VAL A 80 -0.22 7.67 -5.86
C VAL A 80 0.45 7.35 -7.18
N THR A 81 0.82 8.38 -7.94
CA THR A 81 1.39 8.26 -9.28
C THR A 81 2.91 8.23 -9.25
N ASN A 82 3.53 7.66 -10.29
CA ASN A 82 4.99 7.62 -10.48
C ASN A 82 5.73 6.98 -9.30
N VAL A 83 5.34 5.77 -8.91
CA VAL A 83 6.03 5.01 -7.86
C VAL A 83 6.88 3.89 -8.47
N ASP A 84 8.08 3.72 -7.94
CA ASP A 84 9.06 2.73 -8.38
C ASP A 84 8.94 1.45 -7.55
N PHE A 85 8.89 0.31 -8.24
CA PHE A 85 8.97 -1.02 -7.68
C PHE A 85 10.37 -1.56 -7.96
N GLY A 86 11.14 -1.86 -6.91
CA GLY A 86 12.52 -2.31 -7.07
C GLY A 86 13.06 -3.11 -5.88
N ASP A 87 14.39 -3.30 -5.88
CA ASP A 87 15.09 -3.80 -4.71
C ASP A 87 15.13 -2.77 -3.57
N ALA A 88 15.73 -3.15 -2.44
CA ALA A 88 15.77 -2.32 -1.25
C ALA A 88 16.50 -0.99 -1.44
N ASN A 89 17.38 -0.90 -2.43
CA ASN A 89 18.21 0.27 -2.72
C ASN A 89 17.60 1.14 -3.83
N ALA A 90 16.46 0.75 -4.40
CA ALA A 90 15.86 1.43 -5.54
C ALA A 90 15.22 2.78 -5.15
N GLY A 91 15.34 3.75 -6.05
CA GLY A 91 14.68 5.06 -5.96
C GLY A 91 15.24 5.99 -4.88
N ASP A 92 14.42 6.96 -4.46
CA ASP A 92 14.86 8.07 -3.59
C ASP A 92 15.09 7.69 -2.11
N LEU A 93 14.85 6.42 -1.74
CA LEU A 93 14.84 6.00 -0.35
C LEU A 93 16.24 5.92 0.28
N TYR A 94 17.21 5.40 -0.48
CA TYR A 94 18.59 5.22 -0.03
C TYR A 94 19.63 5.97 -0.88
N GLY A 95 19.25 6.48 -2.05
CA GLY A 95 20.17 7.20 -2.93
C GLY A 95 21.34 6.35 -3.45
N GLU A 96 21.22 5.02 -3.34
CA GLU A 96 22.19 4.05 -3.85
C GLU A 96 21.78 3.55 -5.25
N GLU A 97 22.70 2.90 -5.98
CA GLU A 97 22.38 2.23 -7.25
C GLU A 97 21.56 0.97 -6.98
N GLY A 98 20.24 1.14 -6.77
CA GLY A 98 19.27 0.05 -6.79
C GLY A 98 18.67 -0.20 -8.17
N SER A 99 18.08 -1.37 -8.36
CA SER A 99 17.40 -1.76 -9.58
C SER A 99 15.89 -1.47 -9.51
N ILE A 100 15.39 -0.70 -10.47
CA ILE A 100 13.96 -0.47 -10.67
C ILE A 100 13.44 -1.52 -11.65
N SER A 101 12.45 -2.30 -11.23
CA SER A 101 11.76 -3.26 -12.08
C SER A 101 10.73 -2.58 -12.98
N PHE A 102 9.92 -1.68 -12.41
CA PHE A 102 8.95 -0.87 -13.16
C PHE A 102 8.46 0.32 -12.33
N THR A 103 7.95 1.33 -13.03
CA THR A 103 7.27 2.49 -12.43
C THR A 103 5.79 2.45 -12.78
N THR A 104 4.91 2.72 -11.83
CA THR A 104 3.45 2.69 -12.06
C THR A 104 2.69 3.61 -11.10
N THR A 105 1.36 3.53 -11.13
CA THR A 105 0.44 4.15 -10.15
C THR A 105 -0.07 3.09 -9.19
N ILE A 106 -0.05 3.38 -7.89
CA ILE A 106 -0.65 2.54 -6.83
C ILE A 106 -1.92 3.19 -6.29
N TYR A 107 -2.76 2.38 -5.65
CA TYR A 107 -4.00 2.82 -5.03
C TYR A 107 -4.09 2.27 -3.62
N ILE A 108 -4.27 3.14 -2.62
CA ILE A 108 -4.22 2.79 -1.20
C ILE A 108 -5.60 3.05 -0.60
N ARG A 109 -6.23 2.05 0.03
CA ARG A 109 -7.48 2.28 0.75
C ARG A 109 -7.26 3.26 1.88
N LYS A 110 -8.22 4.15 2.14
CA LYS A 110 -8.14 5.06 3.30
C LYS A 110 -8.05 4.35 4.64
N ASN A 111 -8.69 3.18 4.75
CA ASN A 111 -8.62 2.32 5.94
C ASN A 111 -7.45 1.32 5.88
N ALA A 112 -6.53 1.42 4.91
CA ALA A 112 -5.34 0.56 4.87
C ALA A 112 -4.53 0.74 6.16
N THR A 113 -4.05 -0.36 6.72
CA THR A 113 -3.18 -0.32 7.90
C THR A 113 -1.78 0.09 7.47
N ILE A 114 -1.28 1.18 8.04
CA ILE A 114 0.07 1.70 7.81
C ILE A 114 0.86 1.53 9.11
N SER A 115 1.98 0.81 9.02
CA SER A 115 3.01 0.77 10.07
C SER A 115 4.17 1.69 9.68
N ILE A 116 4.40 2.75 10.43
CA ILE A 116 5.47 3.75 10.19
C ILE A 116 6.50 3.67 11.31
N GLY A 117 7.77 3.57 10.93
CA GLY A 117 8.90 3.66 11.86
C GLY A 117 8.93 5.06 12.48
N ALA A 118 9.01 5.15 13.80
CA ALA A 118 9.13 6.43 14.48
C ALA A 118 10.61 6.69 14.80
N ILE A 119 11.45 6.92 13.79
CA ILE A 119 12.87 7.22 14.00
C ILE A 119 13.08 8.61 14.66
N PHE A 120 12.03 9.44 14.76
CA PHE A 120 12.12 10.82 15.25
C PHE A 120 11.07 11.23 16.30
N GLU A 121 10.30 10.29 16.87
CA GLU A 121 9.47 10.60 18.05
C GLU A 121 10.15 10.05 19.33
N GLU A 122 9.96 10.74 20.46
CA GLU A 122 10.70 10.59 21.73
C GLU A 122 10.81 9.15 22.28
N ASP A 123 10.02 8.20 21.77
CA ASP A 123 9.89 6.84 22.27
C ASP A 123 10.33 5.73 21.29
N ASN A 124 10.73 6.03 20.04
CA ASN A 124 11.10 5.02 19.02
C ASN A 124 10.06 3.90 18.78
N LYS A 125 8.78 4.14 19.05
CA LYS A 125 7.72 3.13 18.93
C LYS A 125 7.11 3.12 17.54
N LEU A 126 6.98 1.93 16.95
CA LEU A 126 6.21 1.71 15.72
C LEU A 126 4.80 2.29 15.86
N GLN A 127 4.42 3.22 14.97
CA GLN A 127 3.07 3.76 14.93
C GLN A 127 2.24 2.96 13.93
N VAL A 128 1.07 2.49 14.36
CA VAL A 128 0.10 1.81 13.50
C VAL A 128 -1.15 2.69 13.41
N MET A 129 -1.51 3.08 12.19
CA MET A 129 -2.67 3.93 11.92
C MET A 129 -3.28 3.59 10.56
N THR A 130 -4.42 4.20 10.24
CA THR A 130 -4.99 4.11 8.89
C THR A 130 -4.27 5.03 7.91
N ALA A 131 -4.39 4.78 6.60
CA ALA A 131 -3.85 5.67 5.58
C ALA A 131 -4.41 7.09 5.67
N GLU A 132 -5.70 7.22 5.98
CA GLU A 132 -6.34 8.54 6.17
C GLU A 132 -5.72 9.32 7.34
N GLU A 133 -5.49 8.65 8.47
CA GLU A 133 -4.84 9.26 9.64
C GLU A 133 -3.39 9.65 9.33
N CYS A 134 -2.65 8.77 8.65
CA CYS A 134 -1.28 9.01 8.21
C CYS A 134 -1.19 10.24 7.30
N TYR A 135 -2.01 10.29 6.25
CA TYR A 135 -2.00 11.40 5.30
C TYR A 135 -2.42 12.72 5.97
N LYS A 136 -3.39 12.71 6.89
CA LYS A 136 -3.76 13.90 7.66
C LYS A 136 -2.63 14.39 8.58
N LYS A 137 -1.89 13.47 9.20
CA LYS A 137 -0.79 13.80 10.12
C LYS A 137 0.46 14.29 9.38
N TYR A 138 0.83 13.65 8.27
CA TYR A 138 2.12 13.85 7.61
C TYR A 138 2.05 14.41 6.19
N GLY A 139 0.88 14.35 5.53
CA GLY A 139 0.72 14.69 4.11
C GLY A 139 1.37 13.69 3.14
N VAL A 140 1.92 12.59 3.67
CA VAL A 140 2.65 11.54 2.94
C VAL A 140 2.44 10.17 3.63
N PHE A 141 2.85 9.10 2.96
CA PHE A 141 2.87 7.72 3.46
C PHE A 141 4.31 7.26 3.71
N SER A 142 5.10 8.09 4.40
CA SER A 142 6.50 7.83 4.68
C SER A 142 6.99 8.52 5.97
N GLN A 143 7.86 7.87 6.75
CA GLN A 143 8.62 8.46 7.85
C GLN A 143 9.80 9.31 7.39
N TYR A 144 10.28 9.11 6.16
CA TYR A 144 11.51 9.75 5.66
C TYR A 144 11.30 11.22 5.25
N GLY A 145 10.18 11.80 5.64
CA GLY A 145 9.86 13.21 5.48
C GLY A 145 9.19 13.55 4.15
N PRO A 146 8.88 14.84 3.92
CA PRO A 146 7.98 15.27 2.85
C PRO A 146 8.52 15.05 1.42
N ASN A 147 9.82 14.78 1.27
CA ASN A 147 10.44 14.46 -0.02
C ASN A 147 10.13 13.03 -0.46
N ILE A 148 9.92 12.11 0.50
CA ILE A 148 9.55 10.74 0.25
C ILE A 148 8.02 10.64 0.45
N LYS A 149 7.24 10.63 -0.63
CA LYS A 149 5.76 10.60 -0.57
C LYS A 149 5.22 9.23 -0.15
N VAL A 150 5.89 8.16 -0.53
CA VAL A 150 5.58 6.78 -0.16
C VAL A 150 6.87 6.01 0.00
N SER A 151 6.90 5.11 0.99
CA SER A 151 7.93 4.11 1.16
C SER A 151 7.30 2.86 1.76
N ILE A 152 7.51 1.71 1.12
CA ILE A 152 6.90 0.43 1.51
C ILE A 152 7.95 -0.68 1.38
N PHE A 153 8.26 -1.33 2.50
CA PHE A 153 9.04 -2.56 2.54
C PHE A 153 8.11 -3.76 2.38
N MET A 154 8.07 -4.29 1.15
CA MET A 154 7.14 -5.34 0.76
C MET A 154 7.41 -6.68 1.46
N GLY A 155 8.66 -6.89 1.88
CA GLY A 155 9.16 -8.09 2.56
C GLY A 155 8.43 -8.47 3.87
N LYS A 156 7.89 -7.48 4.57
CA LYS A 156 7.37 -7.64 5.94
C LYS A 156 5.85 -7.66 5.96
N LYS A 157 5.23 -6.53 5.58
CA LYS A 157 3.78 -6.32 5.60
C LYS A 157 3.34 -5.53 4.38
N PHE A 158 2.98 -6.28 3.33
CA PHE A 158 2.33 -5.75 2.14
C PHE A 158 1.16 -6.64 1.77
N LYS A 159 -0.03 -6.06 1.68
CA LYS A 159 -1.25 -6.76 1.24
C LYS A 159 -2.06 -5.90 0.28
N VAL A 160 -2.66 -6.59 -0.68
CA VAL A 160 -3.62 -6.03 -1.63
C VAL A 160 -4.98 -6.70 -1.43
N ASP A 161 -6.07 -5.96 -1.60
CA ASP A 161 -7.42 -6.53 -1.65
C ASP A 161 -7.70 -7.21 -3.00
N SER A 162 -8.86 -7.87 -3.10
CA SER A 162 -9.28 -8.60 -4.30
C SER A 162 -9.47 -7.71 -5.54
N LYS A 163 -9.61 -6.39 -5.35
CA LYS A 163 -9.71 -5.40 -6.44
C LYS A 163 -8.35 -4.81 -6.83
N GLY A 164 -7.29 -5.05 -6.07
CA GLY A 164 -5.94 -4.54 -6.34
C GLY A 164 -5.60 -3.24 -5.62
N TYR A 165 -6.35 -2.86 -4.57
CA TYR A 165 -5.97 -1.77 -3.68
C TYR A 165 -5.04 -2.26 -2.58
N ILE A 166 -4.05 -1.46 -2.21
CA ILE A 166 -3.21 -1.71 -1.05
C ILE A 166 -4.05 -1.51 0.22
N ILE A 167 -4.02 -2.49 1.11
CA ILE A 167 -4.75 -2.51 2.39
C ILE A 167 -3.85 -2.67 3.61
N GLU A 168 -2.58 -3.00 3.41
CA GLU A 168 -1.57 -3.02 4.46
C GLU A 168 -0.22 -2.68 3.85
N LEU A 169 0.48 -1.72 4.46
CA LEU A 169 1.82 -1.32 4.08
C LEU A 169 2.68 -1.04 5.31
N ASN A 170 3.99 -1.20 5.16
CA ASN A 170 4.96 -1.02 6.22
C ASN A 170 6.15 -0.24 5.70
N ASP A 171 6.47 0.83 6.40
CA ASP A 171 7.53 1.76 6.06
C ASP A 171 8.69 1.68 7.06
N PHE A 172 8.95 0.48 7.60
CA PHE A 172 10.06 0.26 8.53
C PHE A 172 10.79 -1.05 8.23
N PHE A 173 12.10 -1.10 8.53
CA PHE A 173 12.97 -2.21 8.14
C PHE A 173 12.99 -3.42 9.09
N ASP A 174 12.46 -3.31 10.33
CA ASP A 174 12.59 -4.33 11.42
C ASP A 174 12.54 -5.79 10.94
#